data_AF-A0A7S4HGY9-F1
#
_entry.id   AF-A0A7S4HGY9-F1
#
_cell.length_a   1.000
_cell.length_b   1.000
_cell.length_c   1.000
_cell.angle_alpha   90.00
_cell.angle_beta   90.00
_cell.angle_gamma   90.00
#
_symmetry.space_group_name_H-M   'P 1'
#
loop_
_entity.id
_entity.type
_entity.pdbx_description
1 polymer ?
#
loop_
_entity_poly.entity_id
_entity_poly.type
_entity_poly.pdbx_seq_one_letter_code
_entity_poly.pdbx_strand_id
1 'polypeptide(L)'
;AVTAVTPTALSNIENQISDELRTRISELTGEEMGSLMDDCCNESFVLLHNDVKMENMFFSVDSDGICLIDWQTLRHGGKLALAFEVVQFMSRNVDVSVLQDKEKMNSLITNYLDELKSNISDRPGNSVPSVSEFRSDLKRCITAAIVNIVMLGSR
;
A
#
# COMPACT_ATOMS: atom_id res chain seq x y z
N ALA A 1 19.99 0.92 -25.62
CA ALA A 1 18.53 1.11 -25.52
C ALA A 1 18.05 0.21 -24.40
N VAL A 2 17.44 0.75 -23.35
CA VAL A 2 16.92 -0.06 -22.23
C VAL A 2 15.59 -0.63 -22.68
N THR A 3 15.51 -1.95 -22.82
CA THR A 3 14.26 -2.67 -23.12
C THR A 3 13.48 -2.80 -21.82
N ALA A 4 12.59 -1.84 -21.54
CA ALA A 4 11.65 -1.94 -20.44
C ALA A 4 10.49 -2.85 -20.86
N VAL A 5 10.18 -3.85 -20.05
CA VAL A 5 9.00 -4.71 -20.22
C VAL A 5 7.91 -4.17 -19.32
N THR A 6 6.78 -3.76 -19.89
CA THR A 6 5.62 -3.33 -19.12
C THR A 6 5.01 -4.57 -18.44
N PRO A 7 4.88 -4.59 -17.10
CA PRO A 7 4.17 -5.66 -16.42
C PRO A 7 2.73 -5.73 -16.92
N THR A 8 2.20 -6.94 -17.07
CA THR A 8 0.79 -7.13 -17.43
C THR A 8 -0.08 -6.61 -16.29
N ALA A 9 -0.92 -5.60 -16.58
CA ALA A 9 -1.89 -5.09 -15.61
C ALA A 9 -2.78 -6.23 -15.09
N LEU A 10 -3.06 -6.25 -13.79
CA LEU A 10 -4.00 -7.21 -13.20
C LEU A 10 -5.39 -7.01 -13.82
N SER A 11 -6.05 -8.12 -14.17
CA SER A 11 -7.43 -8.11 -14.66
C SER A 11 -8.38 -7.48 -13.63
N ASN A 12 -9.41 -6.75 -14.09
CA ASN A 12 -10.44 -6.15 -13.25
C ASN A 12 -10.95 -7.10 -12.15
N ILE A 13 -10.62 -6.76 -10.90
CA ILE A 13 -10.82 -7.59 -9.70
C ILE A 13 -12.31 -7.72 -9.33
N GLU A 14 -13.19 -6.87 -9.87
CA GLU A 14 -14.63 -6.84 -9.55
C GLU A 14 -15.31 -8.21 -9.62
N ASN A 15 -14.92 -9.07 -10.56
CA ASN A 15 -15.52 -10.40 -10.72
C ASN A 15 -14.93 -11.48 -9.79
N GLN A 16 -13.91 -11.15 -9.00
CA GLN A 16 -13.19 -12.07 -8.10
C GLN A 16 -13.37 -11.75 -6.61
N ILE A 17 -14.17 -10.74 -6.27
CA ILE A 17 -14.45 -10.33 -4.88
C ILE A 17 -15.46 -11.28 -4.23
N SER A 18 -15.10 -11.85 -3.07
CA SER A 18 -16.00 -12.71 -2.28
C SER A 18 -17.23 -11.96 -1.76
N ASP A 19 -18.34 -12.66 -1.54
CA ASP A 19 -19.59 -12.06 -1.03
C ASP A 19 -19.43 -11.43 0.36
N GLU A 20 -18.58 -12.03 1.20
CA GLU A 20 -18.21 -11.48 2.51
C GLU A 20 -17.51 -10.13 2.38
N LEU A 21 -16.59 -10.01 1.42
CA LEU A 21 -15.89 -8.75 1.14
C LEU A 21 -16.83 -7.73 0.48
N ARG A 22 -17.74 -8.15 -0.40
CA ARG A 22 -18.81 -7.28 -0.96
C ARG A 22 -19.72 -6.73 0.13
N THR A 23 -20.12 -7.57 1.09
CA THR A 23 -20.95 -7.17 2.23
C THR A 23 -20.22 -6.15 3.08
N ARG A 24 -18.94 -6.41 3.38
CA ARG A 24 -18.11 -5.48 4.15
C ARG A 24 -17.85 -4.15 3.43
N ILE A 25 -17.67 -4.17 2.10
CA ILE A 25 -17.59 -2.97 1.26
C ILE A 25 -18.90 -2.17 1.33
N SER A 26 -20.05 -2.85 1.28
CA SER A 26 -21.37 -2.22 1.40
C SER A 26 -21.63 -1.63 2.79
N GLU A 27 -21.07 -2.24 3.84
CA GLU A 27 -21.21 -1.79 5.23
C GLU A 27 -20.28 -0.61 5.56
N LEU A 28 -19.13 -0.52 4.88
CA LEU A 28 -18.27 0.67 4.83
C LEU A 28 -18.96 1.78 4.03
N THR A 29 -20.03 2.31 4.61
CA THR A 29 -20.65 3.56 4.18
C THR A 29 -19.65 4.70 4.35
N GLY A 30 -19.85 5.80 3.59
CA GLY A 30 -18.87 6.86 3.42
C GLY A 30 -18.35 7.54 4.71
N GLU A 31 -19.01 7.38 5.86
CA GLU A 31 -18.55 7.96 7.13
C GLU A 31 -17.28 7.27 7.69
N GLU A 32 -17.22 5.93 7.70
CA GLU A 32 -16.03 5.20 8.18
C GLU A 32 -14.84 5.40 7.25
N MET A 33 -15.09 5.41 5.94
CA MET A 33 -14.07 5.68 4.92
C MET A 33 -13.56 7.13 5.03
N GLY A 34 -14.46 8.10 5.24
CA GLY A 34 -14.11 9.50 5.44
C GLY A 34 -13.23 9.70 6.67
N SER A 35 -13.65 9.15 7.82
CA SER A 35 -12.88 9.19 9.07
C SER A 35 -11.48 8.56 8.93
N LEU A 36 -11.36 7.41 8.25
CA LEU A 36 -10.07 6.79 8.00
C LEU A 36 -9.16 7.64 7.10
N MET A 37 -9.74 8.29 6.09
CA MET A 37 -8.99 9.15 5.18
C MET A 37 -8.56 10.45 5.86
N ASP A 38 -9.37 11.00 6.76
CA ASP A 38 -9.00 12.12 7.63
C ASP A 38 -7.84 11.71 8.56
N ASP A 39 -7.92 10.53 9.16
CA ASP A 39 -6.82 9.97 9.98
C ASP A 39 -5.54 9.73 9.17
N CYS A 40 -5.65 9.36 7.89
CA CYS A 40 -4.49 9.26 7.01
C CYS A 40 -3.86 10.63 6.71
N CYS A 41 -4.65 11.69 6.70
CA CYS A 41 -4.18 13.06 6.50
C CYS A 41 -3.62 13.68 7.79
N ASN A 42 -3.82 13.05 8.95
CA ASN A 42 -3.26 13.50 10.21
C ASN A 42 -1.74 13.28 10.23
N GLU A 43 -1.01 14.32 10.65
CA GLU A 43 0.46 14.36 10.76
C GLU A 43 1.21 14.32 9.41
N SER A 44 2.40 14.93 9.38
CA SER A 44 3.30 14.87 8.21
C SER A 44 4.55 14.09 8.57
N PHE A 45 4.41 12.76 8.54
CA PHE A 45 5.47 11.81 8.90
C PHE A 45 6.31 11.41 7.69
N VAL A 46 5.66 11.05 6.57
CA VAL A 46 6.30 10.53 5.35
C VAL A 46 5.78 11.22 4.10
N LEU A 47 6.56 11.15 3.02
CA LEU A 47 6.11 11.46 1.67
C LEU A 47 5.62 10.15 1.03
N LEU A 48 4.37 10.14 0.59
CA LEU A 48 3.70 8.99 -0.02
C LEU A 48 3.51 9.24 -1.51
N HIS A 49 3.62 8.18 -2.31
CA HIS A 49 3.37 8.23 -3.74
C HIS A 49 1.87 8.14 -4.06
N ASN A 50 1.09 7.42 -3.25
CA ASN A 50 -0.36 7.13 -3.36
C ASN A 50 -0.83 6.37 -4.60
N ASP A 51 0.05 5.96 -5.50
CA ASP A 51 -0.30 5.13 -6.65
C ASP A 51 0.81 4.13 -6.99
N VAL A 52 1.25 3.38 -5.97
CA VAL A 52 2.33 2.39 -6.09
C VAL A 52 1.77 1.09 -6.69
N LYS A 53 1.77 1.03 -8.02
CA LYS A 53 1.32 -0.11 -8.83
C LYS A 53 2.38 -0.48 -9.87
N MET A 54 2.39 -1.74 -10.34
CA MET A 54 3.37 -2.23 -11.30
C MET A 54 3.46 -1.37 -12.58
N GLU A 55 2.37 -0.76 -13.02
CA GLU A 55 2.35 0.14 -14.20
C GLU A 55 3.15 1.42 -13.98
N ASN A 56 3.35 1.83 -12.71
CA ASN A 56 4.11 3.00 -12.31
C ASN A 56 5.55 2.63 -11.87
N MET A 57 6.03 1.44 -12.24
CA MET A 57 7.35 0.92 -11.89
C MET A 57 8.15 0.55 -13.14
N PHE A 58 9.40 1.01 -13.20
CA PHE A 58 10.40 0.47 -14.11
C PHE A 58 11.43 -0.36 -13.35
N PHE A 59 11.61 -1.59 -13.81
CA PHE A 59 12.64 -2.49 -13.31
C PHE A 59 13.87 -2.35 -14.20
N SER A 60 15.01 -2.05 -13.59
CA SER A 60 16.30 -2.11 -14.28
C SER A 60 16.59 -3.55 -14.70
N VAL A 61 17.08 -3.73 -15.92
CA VAL A 61 17.47 -5.07 -16.43
C VAL A 61 18.91 -5.40 -16.00
N ASP A 62 19.72 -4.38 -15.75
CA ASP A 62 21.15 -4.49 -15.47
C ASP A 62 21.47 -4.37 -13.97
N SER A 63 20.47 -4.15 -13.13
CA SER A 63 20.60 -4.03 -11.68
C SER A 63 19.31 -4.37 -10.94
N ASP A 64 19.39 -4.61 -9.64
CA ASP A 64 18.21 -4.82 -8.76
C ASP A 64 17.45 -3.50 -8.45
N GLY A 65 17.55 -2.51 -9.34
CA GLY A 65 16.98 -1.18 -9.15
C GLY A 65 15.53 -1.08 -9.61
N ILE A 66 14.70 -0.43 -8.80
CA ILE A 66 13.31 -0.09 -9.13
C ILE A 66 13.19 1.43 -9.17
N CYS A 67 12.57 1.96 -10.24
CA CYS A 67 12.25 3.38 -10.36
C CYS A 67 10.72 3.57 -10.35
N LEU A 68 10.25 4.46 -9.47
CA LEU A 68 8.83 4.86 -9.41
C LEU A 68 8.59 6.11 -10.26
N ILE A 69 7.51 6.08 -11.03
CA ILE A 69 7.07 7.17 -11.90
C ILE A 69 5.62 7.56 -11.60
N ASP A 70 5.14 8.63 -12.24
CA ASP A 70 3.76 9.13 -12.08
C ASP A 70 3.43 9.62 -10.65
N TRP A 71 4.19 10.62 -10.21
CA TRP A 71 4.08 11.26 -8.89
C TRP A 71 2.91 12.26 -8.77
N GLN A 72 1.94 12.26 -9.70
CA GLN A 72 0.87 13.26 -9.73
C GLN A 72 -0.06 13.20 -8.51
N THR A 73 -0.10 12.06 -7.81
CA THR A 73 -0.91 11.84 -6.61
C THR A 73 -0.12 11.95 -5.30
N LEU A 74 1.12 12.46 -5.34
CA LEU A 74 1.98 12.54 -4.16
C LEU A 74 1.33 13.32 -3.00
N ARG A 75 1.53 12.88 -1.76
CA ARG A 75 1.09 13.64 -0.58
C ARG A 75 1.92 13.32 0.65
N HIS A 76 1.94 14.24 1.61
CA HIS A 76 2.39 13.93 2.95
C HIS A 76 1.29 13.22 3.74
N GLY A 77 1.67 12.28 4.60
CA GLY A 77 0.73 11.62 5.49
C GLY A 77 1.38 11.08 6.76
N GLY A 78 0.53 10.69 7.71
CA GLY A 78 0.93 10.09 8.98
C GLY A 78 1.28 8.61 8.85
N LYS A 79 1.48 7.97 10.01
CA LYS A 79 1.79 6.52 10.12
C LYS A 79 0.69 5.64 9.52
N LEU A 80 -0.58 6.03 9.69
CA LEU A 80 -1.71 5.28 9.14
C LEU A 80 -1.75 5.35 7.61
N ALA A 81 -1.37 6.50 7.02
CA ALA A 81 -1.29 6.64 5.56
C ALA A 81 -0.16 5.82 4.95
N LEU A 82 0.96 5.68 5.66
CA LEU A 82 2.02 4.73 5.30
C LEU A 82 1.49 3.28 5.26
N ALA A 83 0.74 2.88 6.30
CA ALA A 83 0.13 1.56 6.31
C ALA A 83 -0.86 1.37 5.15
N PHE A 84 -1.67 2.40 4.87
CA PHE A 84 -2.62 2.39 3.75
C PHE A 84 -1.94 2.21 2.39
N GLU A 85 -0.84 2.92 2.12
CA GLU A 85 -0.06 2.75 0.89
C GLU A 85 0.54 1.34 0.78
N VAL A 86 1.10 0.80 1.86
CA VAL A 86 1.67 -0.56 1.87
C VAL A 86 0.59 -1.62 1.64
N VAL A 87 -0.60 -1.48 2.25
CA VAL A 87 -1.73 -2.37 1.95
C VAL A 87 -2.13 -2.30 0.48
N GLN A 88 -2.26 -1.10 -0.08
CA GLN A 88 -2.60 -0.94 -1.49
C GLN A 88 -1.56 -1.59 -2.40
N PHE A 89 -0.27 -1.39 -2.10
CA PHE A 89 0.82 -2.06 -2.82
C PHE A 89 0.70 -3.58 -2.74
N MET A 90 0.51 -4.13 -1.55
CA MET A 90 0.39 -5.58 -1.36
C MET A 90 -0.82 -6.16 -2.10
N SER A 91 -1.98 -5.49 -2.01
CA SER A 91 -3.20 -5.92 -2.67
C SER A 91 -3.14 -5.85 -4.20
N ARG A 92 -2.28 -5.01 -4.78
CA ARG A 92 -2.13 -4.85 -6.24
C ARG A 92 -0.96 -5.61 -6.84
N ASN A 93 0.10 -5.87 -6.06
CA ASN A 93 1.38 -6.28 -6.65
C ASN A 93 1.97 -7.56 -6.02
N VAL A 94 1.39 -8.07 -4.93
CA VAL A 94 1.93 -9.25 -4.24
C VAL A 94 1.04 -10.46 -4.49
N ASP A 95 1.67 -11.59 -4.83
CA ASP A 95 0.97 -12.86 -5.06
C ASP A 95 0.14 -13.30 -3.84
N VAL A 96 -1.06 -13.83 -4.11
CA VAL A 96 -1.97 -14.35 -3.08
C VAL A 96 -1.30 -15.42 -2.20
N SER A 97 -0.42 -16.23 -2.79
CA SER A 97 0.32 -17.27 -2.05
C SER A 97 1.29 -16.69 -1.02
N VAL A 98 1.84 -15.50 -1.26
CA VAL A 98 2.67 -14.76 -0.31
C VAL A 98 1.79 -14.14 0.76
N LEU A 99 0.66 -13.53 0.38
CA LEU A 99 -0.28 -12.90 1.31
C LEU A 99 -0.90 -13.87 2.31
N GLN A 100 -1.12 -15.12 1.91
CA GLN A 100 -1.65 -16.18 2.78
C GLN A 100 -0.59 -16.81 3.68
N ASP A 101 0.70 -16.64 3.35
CA ASP A 101 1.81 -17.17 4.13
C ASP A 101 2.21 -16.16 5.22
N LYS A 102 1.86 -16.50 6.46
CA LYS A 102 2.14 -15.66 7.63
C LYS A 102 3.63 -15.38 7.81
N GLU A 103 4.52 -16.33 7.53
CA GLU A 103 5.95 -16.14 7.73
C GLU A 103 6.52 -15.19 6.67
N LYS A 104 6.15 -15.38 5.41
CA LYS A 104 6.55 -14.47 4.32
C LYS A 104 6.02 -13.06 4.52
N MET A 105 4.76 -12.92 4.91
CA MET A 105 4.18 -11.61 5.24
C MET A 105 4.90 -10.93 6.40
N ASN A 106 5.24 -11.68 7.45
CA ASN A 106 5.98 -11.14 8.57
C ASN A 106 7.37 -10.67 8.15
N SER A 107 8.06 -11.45 7.32
CA SER A 107 9.38 -11.08 6.82
C SER A 107 9.32 -9.82 5.95
N LEU A 108 8.34 -9.72 5.05
CA LEU A 108 8.16 -8.57 4.18
C LEU A 108 7.91 -7.27 4.96
N ILE A 109 7.01 -7.31 5.96
CA ILE A 109 6.73 -6.15 6.82
C ILE A 109 7.96 -5.76 7.65
N THR A 110 8.67 -6.73 8.21
CA THR A 110 9.87 -6.47 9.02
C THR A 110 10.95 -5.81 8.16
N ASN A 111 11.26 -6.37 6.99
CA ASN A 111 12.26 -5.82 6.08
C ASN A 111 11.91 -4.39 5.67
N TYR A 112 10.64 -4.12 5.35
CA TYR A 112 10.18 -2.78 5.00
C TYR A 112 10.40 -1.77 6.13
N LEU A 113 10.02 -2.12 7.36
CA LEU A 113 10.16 -1.22 8.50
C LEU A 113 11.63 -1.03 8.90
N ASP A 114 12.48 -2.04 8.73
CA ASP A 114 13.90 -1.93 9.03
C ASP A 114 14.62 -1.05 8.00
N GLU A 115 14.25 -1.15 6.71
CA GLU A 115 14.72 -0.22 5.67
C GLU A 115 14.22 1.21 5.91
N LEU A 116 12.99 1.37 6.37
CA LEU A 116 12.46 2.69 6.72
C LEU A 116 13.22 3.31 7.90
N LYS A 117 13.57 2.51 8.92
CA LYS A 117 14.37 2.96 10.07
C LYS A 117 15.80 3.33 9.68
N SER A 118 16.42 2.57 8.78
CA SER A 118 17.81 2.84 8.36
C SER A 118 17.93 4.16 7.59
N ASN A 119 16.85 4.59 6.93
CA ASN A 119 16.84 5.79 6.07
C ASN A 119 16.19 7.03 6.71
N ILE A 120 15.38 6.90 7.76
CA ILE A 120 14.86 8.06 8.50
C ILE A 120 15.93 8.52 9.50
N SER A 121 16.45 9.73 9.30
CA SER A 121 17.34 10.39 10.28
C SER A 121 16.58 10.60 11.60
N ASP A 122 17.23 10.37 12.74
CA ASP A 122 16.70 10.57 14.11
C ASP A 122 16.16 12.00 14.32
N ARG A 123 14.96 12.28 13.83
CA ARG A 123 14.23 13.49 14.13
C ARG A 123 13.40 13.23 15.39
N PRO A 124 13.61 13.97 16.48
CA PRO A 124 12.82 13.79 17.70
C PRO A 124 11.33 13.99 17.38
N GLY A 125 10.52 12.98 17.67
CA GLY A 125 9.07 12.96 17.41
C GLY A 125 8.62 12.04 16.26
N ASN A 126 9.51 11.62 15.37
CA ASN A 126 9.18 10.78 14.21
C ASN A 126 9.70 9.35 14.38
N SER A 127 9.15 8.59 15.35
CA SER A 127 9.49 7.17 15.48
C SER A 127 8.77 6.34 14.42
N VAL A 128 9.53 5.53 13.67
CA VAL A 128 8.97 4.46 12.82
C VAL A 128 8.10 3.55 13.70
N PRO A 129 6.87 3.17 13.26
CA PRO A 129 6.02 2.26 14.03
C PRO A 129 6.72 0.92 14.28
N SER A 130 6.43 0.32 15.42
CA SER A 130 6.81 -1.07 15.68
C SER A 130 6.08 -2.01 14.72
N VAL A 131 6.62 -3.23 14.51
CA VAL A 131 5.97 -4.25 13.66
C VAL A 131 4.55 -4.56 14.13
N SER A 132 4.30 -4.57 15.44
CA SER A 132 2.97 -4.82 16.01
C SER A 132 1.99 -3.70 15.73
N GLU A 133 2.41 -2.44 15.90
CA GLU A 133 1.58 -1.26 15.62
C GLU A 133 1.25 -1.22 14.13
N PHE A 134 2.27 -1.36 13.28
CA PHE A 134 2.10 -1.31 11.84
C PHE A 134 1.15 -2.40 11.35
N ARG A 135 1.21 -3.63 11.89
CA ARG A 135 0.24 -4.68 11.55
C ARG A 135 -1.18 -4.36 11.96
N SER A 136 -1.36 -3.71 13.11
CA SER A 136 -2.68 -3.25 13.53
C SER A 136 -3.24 -2.24 12.53
N ASP A 137 -2.41 -1.30 12.08
CA ASP A 137 -2.78 -0.29 11.09
C ASP A 137 -3.05 -0.91 9.71
N LEU A 138 -2.21 -1.85 9.23
CA LEU A 138 -2.48 -2.59 8.00
C LEU A 138 -3.87 -3.25 8.04
N LYS A 139 -4.22 -3.91 9.15
CA LYS A 139 -5.54 -4.55 9.31
C LYS A 139 -6.70 -3.55 9.26
N ARG A 140 -6.53 -2.36 9.85
CA ARG A 140 -7.52 -1.29 9.78
C ARG A 140 -7.72 -0.78 8.36
N CYS A 141 -6.63 -0.74 7.57
CA CYS A 141 -6.63 -0.20 6.21
C CYS A 141 -7.10 -1.18 5.13
N ILE A 142 -7.08 -2.51 5.36
CA ILE A 142 -7.37 -3.55 4.33
C ILE A 142 -8.65 -3.26 3.56
N THR A 143 -9.77 -3.05 4.25
CA THR A 143 -11.04 -2.94 3.55
C THR A 143 -11.11 -1.65 2.74
N ALA A 144 -10.63 -0.53 3.28
CA ALA A 144 -10.58 0.73 2.56
C ALA A 144 -9.64 0.68 1.35
N ALA A 145 -8.51 -0.02 1.46
CA ALA A 145 -7.60 -0.20 0.33
C ALA A 145 -8.27 -1.02 -0.77
N ILE A 146 -8.99 -2.08 -0.43
CA ILE A 146 -9.77 -2.87 -1.38
C ILE A 146 -10.85 -2.02 -2.04
N VAL A 147 -11.64 -1.26 -1.28
CA VAL A 147 -12.64 -0.32 -1.82
C VAL A 147 -11.98 0.63 -2.83
N ASN A 148 -10.84 1.21 -2.46
CA ASN A 148 -10.12 2.15 -3.32
C ASN A 148 -9.62 1.47 -4.61
N ILE A 149 -9.09 0.25 -4.52
CA ILE A 149 -8.65 -0.54 -5.67
C ILE A 149 -9.81 -0.85 -6.60
N VAL A 150 -10.94 -1.28 -6.05
CA VAL A 150 -12.12 -1.64 -6.82
C VAL A 150 -12.69 -0.40 -7.49
N MET A 151 -13.00 0.65 -6.73
CA MET A 151 -13.64 1.86 -7.24
C MET A 151 -12.77 2.67 -8.21
N LEU A 152 -11.45 2.67 -8.04
CA LEU A 152 -10.52 3.38 -8.94
C LEU A 152 -10.01 2.49 -10.07
N GLY A 153 -10.04 1.16 -9.93
CA GLY A 153 -9.68 0.21 -10.96
C GLY A 153 -10.74 0.04 -12.05
N SER A 154 -12.00 0.42 -11.79
CA SER A 154 -13.10 0.39 -12.76
C SER A 154 -13.07 1.54 -13.79
N ARG A 155 -11.98 2.32 -13.88
CA ARG A 155 -11.86 3.46 -14.81
C ARG A 155 -10.83 3.23 -15.90
#